data_AF-A0A8J8P833-F1
#
_entry.id   AF-A0A8J8P833-F1
#
_cell.length_a   1.000
_cell.length_b   1.000
_cell.length_c   1.000
_cell.angle_alpha   90.00
_cell.angle_beta   90.00
_cell.angle_gamma   90.00
#
_symmetry.space_group_name_H-M   'P 1'
#
loop_
_entity.id
_entity.type
_entity.pdbx_description
1 polymer ?
#
loop_
_entity_poly.entity_id
_entity_poly.type
_entity_poly.pdbx_seq_one_letter_code
_entity_poly.pdbx_strand_id
1 'polypeptide(L)'
;MFITIACKSNFPTVTLMDFSMFSEICKFLDSHVVLATIDRLFIAANVEIIANDENPDKELCRFEFFEILLRISQAKYRETNIVSTPSEAFEKLLKENVFANYKTHPWQEFRDKELWTVDVNDVFEANLESIRKIYSSFFDPRKKYMTMGDALDLFMKMTPLQLTEKDAIFCHGMCKMTCVNEAEESSVKYKRLQFVELLEMIGRVAEVKFRGTEMEHQLGLAQKIEFILDDLFAPYELKRRDVKIVVDEQSESDDEY
;
A
#
# COMPACT_ATOMS: atom_id res chain seq x y z
N MET A 1 2.38 0.08 9.84
CA MET A 1 1.30 0.89 10.46
C MET A 1 0.93 2.09 9.62
N PHE A 2 1.80 3.08 9.44
CA PHE A 2 1.53 4.29 8.64
C PHE A 2 0.94 3.95 7.26
N ILE A 3 1.64 3.13 6.47
CA ILE A 3 1.20 2.70 5.13
C ILE A 3 -0.21 2.09 5.17
N THR A 4 -0.49 1.21 6.14
CA THR A 4 -1.81 0.59 6.33
C THR A 4 -2.92 1.63 6.52
N ILE A 5 -2.63 2.74 7.20
CA ILE A 5 -3.61 3.81 7.45
C ILE A 5 -3.74 4.68 6.20
N ALA A 6 -2.61 5.12 5.61
CA ALA A 6 -2.59 5.96 4.41
C ALA A 6 -3.31 5.30 3.22
N CYS A 7 -3.16 3.99 3.06
CA CYS A 7 -3.83 3.20 2.01
C CYS A 7 -5.35 3.11 2.16
N LYS A 8 -5.97 3.59 3.26
CA LYS A 8 -7.42 3.50 3.45
C LYS A 8 -8.21 4.48 2.60
N SER A 9 -7.62 5.61 2.23
CA SER A 9 -8.37 6.74 1.67
C SER A 9 -7.51 7.68 0.83
N ASN A 10 -6.27 7.96 1.23
CA ASN A 10 -5.54 9.10 0.68
C ASN A 10 -4.02 8.89 0.68
N PHE A 11 -3.57 7.82 0.03
CA PHE A 11 -2.15 7.52 -0.09
C PHE A 11 -1.40 8.62 -0.88
N PRO A 12 -0.23 9.12 -0.42
CA PRO A 12 0.62 8.58 0.64
C PRO A 12 0.45 9.21 2.03
N THR A 13 -0.57 10.02 2.26
CA THR A 13 -0.75 10.77 3.52
C THR A 13 -1.88 10.19 4.39
N VAL A 14 -2.05 10.72 5.59
CA VAL A 14 -3.12 10.33 6.52
C VAL A 14 -3.97 11.55 6.84
N THR A 15 -5.26 11.48 6.50
CA THR A 15 -6.21 12.55 6.83
C THR A 15 -6.49 12.61 8.34
N LEU A 16 -6.98 13.76 8.82
CA LEU A 16 -7.45 13.88 10.22
C LEU A 16 -8.53 12.85 10.56
N MET A 17 -9.42 12.54 9.61
CA MET A 17 -10.48 11.56 9.82
C MET A 17 -9.90 10.15 10.03
N ASP A 18 -8.95 9.73 9.19
CA ASP A 18 -8.28 8.44 9.33
C ASP A 18 -7.45 8.35 10.60
N PHE A 19 -6.77 9.43 10.97
CA PHE A 19 -6.01 9.51 12.21
C PHE A 19 -6.91 9.44 13.45
N SER A 20 -8.08 10.07 13.41
CA SER A 20 -9.07 10.03 14.50
C SER A 20 -9.61 8.62 14.70
N MET A 21 -10.01 7.94 13.62
CA MET A 21 -10.42 6.52 13.67
C MET A 21 -9.29 5.63 14.21
N PHE A 22 -8.05 5.87 13.79
CA PHE A 22 -6.90 5.14 14.30
C PHE A 22 -6.68 5.39 15.81
N SER A 23 -6.88 6.62 16.28
CA SER A 23 -6.78 7.00 17.69
C SER A 23 -7.83 6.32 18.57
N GLU A 24 -9.06 6.18 18.04
CA GLU A 24 -10.14 5.42 18.69
C GLU A 24 -9.80 3.93 18.79
N ILE A 25 -9.37 3.31 17.69
CA ILE A 25 -8.97 1.89 17.67
C ILE A 25 -7.83 1.64 18.67
N CYS A 26 -6.84 2.52 18.71
CA CYS A 26 -5.70 2.41 19.63
C CYS A 26 -6.02 2.82 21.07
N LYS A 27 -7.24 3.30 21.35
CA LYS A 27 -7.67 3.77 22.66
C LYS A 27 -6.73 4.84 23.23
N PHE A 28 -6.33 5.79 22.39
CA PHE A 28 -5.55 6.94 22.85
C PHE A 28 -6.38 7.84 23.79
N LEU A 29 -7.69 7.87 23.58
CA LEU A 29 -8.60 8.73 24.33
C LEU A 29 -8.74 8.30 25.80
N ASP A 30 -8.70 9.27 26.70
CA ASP A 30 -8.99 9.13 28.13
C ASP A 30 -9.46 10.47 28.74
N SER A 31 -9.42 10.61 30.07
CA SER A 31 -9.81 11.85 30.77
C SER A 31 -8.90 13.06 30.48
N HIS A 32 -7.67 12.84 30.00
CA HIS A 32 -6.67 13.89 29.72
C HIS A 32 -6.49 14.10 28.22
N VAL A 33 -6.50 13.01 27.44
CA VAL A 33 -6.44 13.04 25.97
C VAL A 33 -7.85 12.86 25.43
N VAL A 34 -8.55 13.97 25.20
CA VAL A 34 -9.86 13.97 24.52
C VAL A 34 -9.69 14.22 23.02
N LEU A 35 -10.76 14.09 22.23
CA LEU A 35 -10.69 14.35 20.77
C LEU A 35 -10.16 15.74 20.44
N ALA A 36 -10.58 16.77 21.19
CA ALA A 36 -10.04 18.12 21.02
C ALA A 36 -8.52 18.21 21.28
N THR A 37 -7.97 17.34 22.13
CA THR A 37 -6.53 17.21 22.31
C THR A 37 -5.88 16.63 21.05
N ILE A 38 -6.47 15.58 20.46
CA ILE A 38 -5.98 14.96 19.22
C ILE A 38 -5.98 15.99 18.07
N ASP A 39 -7.07 16.73 17.88
CA ASP A 39 -7.17 17.75 16.82
C ASP A 39 -6.08 18.82 16.96
N ARG A 40 -5.87 19.33 18.18
CA ARG A 40 -4.82 20.32 18.47
C ARG A 40 -3.43 19.76 18.19
N LEU A 41 -3.17 18.50 18.57
CA LEU A 41 -1.88 17.86 18.32
C LEU A 41 -1.66 17.56 16.84
N PHE A 42 -2.71 17.26 16.09
CA PHE A 42 -2.67 17.09 14.64
C PHE A 42 -2.27 18.37 13.94
N ILE A 43 -2.92 19.49 14.27
CA ILE A 43 -2.56 20.81 13.74
C ILE A 43 -1.12 21.16 14.10
N ALA A 44 -0.68 20.87 15.33
CA ALA A 44 0.68 21.15 15.76
C ALA A 44 1.74 20.29 15.05
N ALA A 45 1.40 19.06 14.64
CA ALA A 45 2.28 18.14 13.93
C ALA A 45 2.46 18.51 12.45
N ASN A 46 1.44 19.14 11.86
CA ASN A 46 1.36 19.47 10.44
C ASN A 46 1.73 20.94 10.15
N VAL A 47 2.44 21.61 11.07
CA VAL A 47 2.85 23.00 10.86
C VAL A 47 4.00 23.06 9.85
N GLU A 48 3.70 23.61 8.67
CA GLU A 48 4.72 23.94 7.67
C GLU A 48 5.34 25.32 7.94
N ILE A 49 6.65 25.33 8.17
CA ILE A 49 7.45 26.57 8.28
C ILE A 49 7.87 27.06 6.90
N ILE A 50 8.11 26.12 5.98
CA ILE A 50 8.52 26.37 4.59
C ILE A 50 7.56 25.57 3.72
N ALA A 51 6.93 26.22 2.75
CA ALA A 51 6.04 25.57 1.80
C ALA A 51 6.77 24.40 1.11
N ASN A 52 6.18 23.21 1.20
CA ASN A 52 6.71 22.02 0.54
C ASN A 52 5.58 21.35 -0.24
N ASP A 53 5.65 21.36 -1.58
CA ASP A 53 4.63 20.73 -2.44
C ASP A 53 4.45 19.22 -2.21
N GLU A 54 5.41 18.55 -1.55
CA GLU A 54 5.34 17.15 -1.17
C GLU A 54 4.71 16.90 0.22
N ASN A 55 4.49 17.95 1.00
CA ASN A 55 3.82 17.91 2.30
C ASN A 55 2.49 18.68 2.23
N PRO A 56 1.35 18.04 2.50
CA PRO A 56 0.06 18.71 2.45
C PRO A 56 -0.30 19.39 3.79
N ASP A 57 -0.77 20.64 3.73
CA ASP A 57 -1.18 21.50 4.86
C ASP A 57 -2.34 20.98 5.75
N LYS A 58 -2.90 19.80 5.49
CA LYS A 58 -4.06 19.25 6.22
C LYS A 58 -4.03 17.73 6.44
N GLU A 59 -2.92 17.08 6.10
CA GLU A 59 -2.80 15.64 6.16
C GLU A 59 -1.38 15.29 6.60
N LEU A 60 -1.21 14.20 7.33
CA LEU A 60 0.09 13.83 7.86
C LEU A 60 0.85 13.01 6.82
N CYS A 61 2.03 13.47 6.43
CA CYS A 61 3.03 12.58 5.85
C CYS A 61 3.68 11.70 6.94
N ARG A 62 4.58 10.79 6.55
CA ARG A 62 5.09 9.76 7.47
C ARG A 62 5.80 10.32 8.69
N PHE A 63 6.61 11.36 8.56
CA PHE A 63 7.35 11.89 9.71
C PHE A 63 6.40 12.62 10.68
N GLU A 64 5.43 13.37 10.17
CA GLU A 64 4.41 14.05 10.97
C GLU A 64 3.52 13.04 11.71
N PHE A 65 3.22 11.92 11.06
CA PHE A 65 2.50 10.82 11.70
C PHE A 65 3.25 10.21 12.90
N PHE A 66 4.58 10.13 12.87
CA PHE A 66 5.35 9.70 14.04
C PHE A 66 5.49 10.82 15.07
N GLU A 67 5.59 12.06 14.62
CA GLU A 67 5.69 13.25 15.46
C GLU A 67 4.43 13.42 16.32
N ILE A 68 3.24 13.27 15.74
CA ILE A 68 1.97 13.33 16.49
C ILE A 68 1.85 12.21 17.52
N LEU A 69 2.33 10.99 17.21
CA LEU A 69 2.35 9.89 18.18
C LEU A 69 3.25 10.20 19.38
N LEU A 70 4.42 10.81 19.12
CA LEU A 70 5.30 11.27 20.19
C LEU A 70 4.62 12.36 21.04
N ARG A 71 3.91 13.31 20.42
CA ARG A 71 3.14 14.34 21.15
C ARG A 71 2.03 13.75 22.00
N ILE A 72 1.25 12.80 21.45
CA ILE A 72 0.19 12.10 22.18
C ILE A 72 0.79 11.34 23.37
N SER A 73 1.93 10.69 23.19
CA SER A 73 2.60 9.96 24.26
C SER A 73 2.99 10.88 25.42
N GLN A 74 3.47 12.09 25.13
CA GLN A 74 3.82 13.09 26.13
C GLN A 74 2.59 13.61 26.87
N ALA A 75 1.54 13.97 26.14
CA ALA A 75 0.28 14.44 26.72
C ALA A 75 -0.37 13.36 27.62
N LYS A 76 -0.31 12.09 27.20
CA LYS A 76 -0.96 10.98 27.91
C LYS A 76 -0.19 10.55 29.16
N TYR A 77 1.14 10.46 29.08
CA TYR A 77 1.96 9.81 30.10
C TYR A 77 2.96 10.72 30.81
N ARG A 78 3.48 11.74 30.15
CA ARG A 78 4.53 12.59 30.72
C ARG A 78 3.95 13.78 31.46
N GLU A 79 3.02 14.50 30.82
CA GLU A 79 2.34 15.66 31.42
C GLU A 79 1.47 15.25 32.63
N THR A 80 1.06 13.98 32.68
CA THR A 80 0.33 13.36 33.79
C THR A 80 1.25 12.73 34.85
N ASN A 81 2.57 12.84 34.71
CA ASN A 81 3.59 12.28 35.59
C ASN A 81 3.54 10.74 35.76
N ILE A 82 2.98 10.01 34.79
CA ILE A 82 3.00 8.54 34.77
C ILE A 82 4.40 8.01 34.45
N VAL A 83 5.12 8.70 33.57
CA VAL A 83 6.52 8.41 33.20
C VAL A 83 7.34 9.69 33.19
N SER A 84 8.67 9.57 33.25
CA SER A 84 9.56 10.73 33.42
C SER A 84 10.17 11.21 32.09
N THR A 85 10.43 10.29 31.16
CA THR A 85 11.13 10.60 29.92
C THR A 85 10.23 10.51 28.68
N PRO A 86 10.51 11.28 27.60
CA PRO A 86 9.82 11.11 26.32
C PRO A 86 9.94 9.69 25.74
N SER A 87 11.09 9.05 25.93
CA SER A 87 11.34 7.69 25.43
C SER A 87 10.42 6.68 26.10
N GLU A 88 10.31 6.73 27.43
CA GLU A 88 9.40 5.87 28.19
C GLU A 88 7.94 6.09 27.78
N ALA A 89 7.54 7.36 27.60
CA ALA A 89 6.19 7.71 27.17
C ALA A 89 5.85 7.10 25.80
N PHE A 90 6.76 7.26 24.85
CA PHE A 90 6.56 6.77 23.49
C PHE A 90 6.55 5.24 23.44
N GLU A 91 7.48 4.58 24.12
CA GLU A 91 7.52 3.12 24.22
C GLU A 91 6.24 2.56 24.84
N LYS A 92 5.74 3.20 25.91
CA LYS A 92 4.49 2.82 26.56
C LYS A 92 3.29 2.96 25.61
N LEU A 93 3.18 4.08 24.89
CA LEU A 93 2.13 4.29 23.88
C LEU A 93 2.17 3.21 22.79
N LEU A 94 3.36 2.89 22.28
CA LEU A 94 3.50 1.87 21.24
C LEU A 94 3.08 0.49 21.74
N LYS A 95 3.54 0.07 22.91
CA LYS A 95 3.25 -1.27 23.44
C LYS A 95 1.78 -1.43 23.89
N GLU A 96 1.28 -0.48 24.68
CA GLU A 96 -0.02 -0.63 25.36
C GLU A 96 -1.21 -0.19 24.50
N ASN A 97 -1.00 0.76 23.59
CA ASN A 97 -2.06 1.30 22.76
C ASN A 97 -1.97 0.82 21.31
N VAL A 98 -0.82 1.02 20.67
CA VAL A 98 -0.68 0.76 19.24
C VAL A 98 -0.61 -0.72 18.93
N PHE A 99 0.43 -1.43 19.38
CA PHE A 99 0.67 -2.83 19.04
C PHE A 99 -0.36 -3.78 19.68
N ALA A 100 -0.94 -3.38 20.82
CA ALA A 100 -1.98 -4.16 21.47
C ALA A 100 -3.34 -4.09 20.74
N ASN A 101 -3.65 -3.00 20.04
CA ASN A 101 -4.99 -2.78 19.49
C ASN A 101 -5.03 -2.64 17.95
N TYR A 102 -3.93 -2.29 17.29
CA TYR A 102 -3.92 -2.05 15.84
C TYR A 102 -3.20 -3.15 15.06
N LYS A 103 -3.94 -3.84 14.20
CA LYS A 103 -3.38 -4.82 13.26
C LYS A 103 -3.03 -4.17 11.93
N THR A 104 -1.79 -4.33 11.50
CA THR A 104 -1.35 -3.82 10.19
C THR A 104 -1.69 -4.81 9.10
N HIS A 105 -1.97 -4.31 7.90
CA HIS A 105 -2.10 -5.18 6.74
C HIS A 105 -0.75 -5.83 6.40
N PRO A 106 -0.73 -7.13 6.08
CA PRO A 106 0.49 -7.86 5.72
C PRO A 106 1.03 -7.33 4.39
N TRP A 107 1.99 -6.41 4.50
CA TRP A 107 2.60 -5.80 3.32
C TRP A 107 3.65 -6.72 2.70
N GLN A 108 4.69 -7.04 3.47
CA GLN A 108 5.77 -7.93 3.02
C GLN A 108 5.34 -9.40 2.99
N GLU A 109 4.56 -9.84 3.98
CA GLU A 109 4.12 -11.24 4.05
C GLU A 109 3.27 -11.67 2.84
N PHE A 110 2.47 -10.78 2.26
CA PHE A 110 1.77 -11.06 1.01
C PHE A 110 2.74 -11.34 -0.14
N ARG A 111 3.85 -10.58 -0.21
CA ARG A 111 4.86 -10.80 -1.24
C ARG A 111 5.48 -12.17 -1.07
N ASP A 112 5.99 -12.45 0.13
CA ASP A 112 6.73 -13.66 0.41
C ASP A 112 5.89 -14.93 0.28
N LYS A 113 4.61 -14.87 0.65
CA LYS A 113 3.73 -16.07 0.73
C LYS A 113 2.86 -16.27 -0.50
N GLU A 114 2.42 -15.19 -1.14
CA GLU A 114 1.41 -15.26 -2.20
C GLU A 114 1.99 -14.85 -3.56
N LEU A 115 2.58 -13.65 -3.63
CA LEU A 115 2.99 -13.05 -4.91
C LEU A 115 4.29 -13.63 -5.47
N TRP A 116 5.30 -13.87 -4.63
CA TRP A 116 6.62 -14.38 -5.03
C TRP A 116 6.63 -15.90 -5.07
N THR A 117 5.73 -16.45 -5.87
CA THR A 117 5.59 -17.88 -6.12
C THR A 117 5.90 -18.17 -7.59
N VAL A 118 6.32 -19.41 -7.89
CA VAL A 118 6.63 -19.84 -9.26
C VAL A 118 5.40 -19.70 -10.15
N ASP A 119 4.23 -20.13 -9.68
CA ASP A 119 2.97 -20.05 -10.43
C ASP A 119 2.61 -18.61 -10.84
N VAL A 120 2.78 -17.65 -9.94
CA VAL A 120 2.52 -16.23 -10.24
C VAL A 120 3.58 -15.67 -11.20
N ASN A 121 4.84 -16.03 -11.00
CA ASN A 121 5.93 -15.64 -11.89
C ASN A 121 5.66 -16.13 -13.33
N ASP A 122 5.27 -17.38 -13.50
CA ASP A 122 5.03 -17.99 -14.80
C ASP A 122 3.87 -17.32 -15.54
N VAL A 123 2.79 -16.98 -14.83
CA VAL A 123 1.67 -16.21 -15.40
C VAL A 123 2.14 -14.83 -15.87
N PHE A 124 2.95 -14.12 -15.07
CA PHE A 124 3.46 -12.81 -15.46
C PHE A 124 4.48 -12.88 -16.59
N GLU A 125 5.42 -13.82 -16.58
CA GLU A 125 6.43 -14.02 -17.62
C GLU A 125 5.77 -14.34 -18.97
N ALA A 126 4.81 -15.27 -18.99
CA ALA A 126 4.07 -15.61 -20.20
C ALA A 126 3.35 -14.40 -20.83
N ASN A 127 2.96 -13.43 -20.00
CA ASN A 127 2.14 -12.28 -20.39
C ASN A 127 2.89 -10.93 -20.35
N LEU A 128 4.20 -10.94 -20.12
CA LEU A 128 4.97 -9.75 -19.78
C LEU A 128 4.95 -8.68 -20.89
N GLU A 129 5.01 -9.12 -22.16
CA GLU A 129 4.94 -8.23 -23.32
C GLU A 129 3.62 -7.47 -23.40
N SER A 130 2.50 -8.16 -23.17
CA SER A 130 1.16 -7.57 -23.17
C SER A 130 1.01 -6.56 -22.03
N ILE A 131 1.45 -6.91 -20.83
CA ILE A 131 1.41 -6.01 -19.67
C ILE A 131 2.31 -4.78 -19.92
N ARG A 132 3.50 -4.97 -20.49
CA ARG A 132 4.41 -3.88 -20.85
C ARG A 132 3.82 -2.94 -21.88
N LYS A 133 3.07 -3.47 -22.87
CA LYS A 133 2.37 -2.67 -23.86
C LYS A 133 1.32 -1.78 -23.21
N ILE A 134 0.54 -2.32 -22.26
CA ILE A 134 -0.44 -1.53 -21.49
C ILE A 134 0.26 -0.45 -20.66
N TYR A 135 1.30 -0.82 -19.88
CA TYR A 135 2.06 0.13 -19.07
C TYR A 135 2.64 1.28 -19.91
N SER A 136 3.21 0.96 -21.07
CA SER A 136 3.81 1.95 -21.96
C SER A 136 2.79 2.80 -22.71
N SER A 137 1.51 2.41 -22.73
CA SER A 137 0.44 3.20 -23.37
C SER A 137 0.13 4.50 -22.64
N PHE A 138 0.51 4.60 -21.36
CA PHE A 138 0.37 5.80 -20.55
C PHE A 138 1.51 6.81 -20.75
N PHE A 139 2.45 6.51 -21.65
CA PHE A 139 3.61 7.36 -21.90
C PHE A 139 3.35 8.31 -23.06
N ASP A 140 3.75 9.56 -22.90
CA ASP A 140 3.80 10.56 -23.96
C ASP A 140 5.27 10.97 -24.26
N PRO A 141 5.55 11.84 -25.25
CA PRO A 141 6.92 12.26 -25.56
C PRO A 141 7.67 12.92 -24.39
N ARG A 142 6.97 13.55 -23.44
CA ARG A 142 7.52 14.29 -22.30
C ARG A 142 7.40 13.51 -20.97
N LYS A 143 6.51 12.53 -20.89
CA LYS A 143 6.23 11.69 -19.71
C LYS A 143 6.44 10.21 -20.04
N LYS A 144 7.48 9.59 -19.46
CA LYS A 144 7.82 8.16 -19.65
C LYS A 144 7.55 7.30 -18.41
N TYR A 145 6.47 7.61 -17.70
CA TYR A 145 6.07 6.92 -16.48
C TYR A 145 4.55 6.93 -16.35
N MET A 146 4.02 5.96 -15.61
CA MET A 146 2.62 5.90 -15.24
C MET A 146 2.44 6.65 -13.90
N THR A 147 1.45 7.53 -13.79
CA THR A 147 1.11 8.19 -12.52
C THR A 147 0.19 7.30 -11.68
N MET A 148 0.01 7.65 -10.41
CA MET A 148 -1.05 7.08 -9.58
C MET A 148 -2.42 7.27 -10.24
N GLY A 149 -2.72 8.47 -10.75
CA GLY A 149 -4.00 8.72 -11.44
C GLY A 149 -4.22 7.80 -12.63
N ASP A 150 -3.20 7.60 -13.47
CA ASP A 150 -3.26 6.65 -14.59
C ASP A 150 -3.56 5.23 -14.09
N ALA A 151 -2.92 4.81 -12.99
CA ALA A 151 -3.07 3.48 -12.41
C ALA A 151 -4.47 3.27 -11.83
N LEU A 152 -5.00 4.24 -11.09
CA LEU A 152 -6.37 4.18 -10.58
C LEU A 152 -7.37 4.11 -11.74
N ASP A 153 -7.23 4.97 -12.76
CA ASP A 153 -8.13 4.97 -13.91
C ASP A 153 -8.10 3.66 -14.69
N LEU A 154 -6.93 3.01 -14.82
CA LEU A 154 -6.79 1.70 -15.45
C LEU A 154 -7.69 0.64 -14.81
N PHE A 155 -7.68 0.54 -13.48
CA PHE A 155 -8.43 -0.49 -12.74
C PHE A 155 -9.88 -0.08 -12.38
N MET A 156 -10.19 1.22 -12.40
CA MET A 156 -11.53 1.72 -12.04
C MET A 156 -12.42 1.98 -13.26
N LYS A 157 -11.86 2.51 -14.35
CA LYS A 157 -12.65 3.10 -15.45
C LYS A 157 -12.37 2.47 -16.81
N MET A 158 -11.10 2.14 -17.09
CA MET A 158 -10.68 1.71 -18.42
C MET A 158 -10.93 0.22 -18.67
N THR A 159 -11.10 -0.57 -17.61
CA THR A 159 -11.28 -2.03 -17.67
C THR A 159 -12.64 -2.43 -17.07
N PRO A 160 -13.16 -3.62 -17.40
CA PRO A 160 -14.36 -4.17 -16.77
C PRO A 160 -14.24 -4.43 -15.25
N LEU A 161 -13.04 -4.32 -14.70
CA LEU A 161 -12.75 -4.60 -13.29
C LEU A 161 -13.54 -3.73 -12.31
N GLN A 162 -13.76 -2.45 -12.66
CA GLN A 162 -14.56 -1.49 -11.90
C GLN A 162 -14.26 -1.49 -10.39
N LEU A 163 -12.98 -1.36 -10.02
CA LEU A 163 -12.63 -1.23 -8.61
C LEU A 163 -13.27 0.03 -8.01
N THR A 164 -13.61 -0.05 -6.72
CA THR A 164 -13.95 1.15 -5.97
C THR A 164 -12.69 2.02 -5.82
N GLU A 165 -12.86 3.33 -5.71
CA GLU A 165 -11.74 4.25 -5.48
C GLU A 165 -10.91 3.85 -4.26
N LYS A 166 -11.60 3.46 -3.17
CA LYS A 166 -10.97 2.98 -1.95
C LYS A 166 -10.08 1.76 -2.17
N ASP A 167 -10.58 0.76 -2.91
CA ASP A 167 -9.83 -0.45 -3.21
C ASP A 167 -8.65 -0.18 -4.15
N ALA A 168 -8.84 0.71 -5.14
CA ALA A 168 -7.78 1.09 -6.06
C ALA A 168 -6.64 1.84 -5.35
N ILE A 169 -6.96 2.78 -4.44
CA ILE A 169 -5.99 3.48 -3.59
C ILE A 169 -5.26 2.49 -2.67
N PHE A 170 -6.01 1.55 -2.09
CA PHE A 170 -5.42 0.49 -1.27
C PHE A 170 -4.41 -0.35 -2.05
N CYS A 171 -4.80 -0.84 -3.23
CA CYS A 171 -3.91 -1.63 -4.10
C CYS A 171 -2.68 -0.82 -4.55
N HIS A 172 -2.85 0.45 -4.91
CA HIS A 172 -1.74 1.33 -5.29
C HIS A 172 -0.77 1.52 -4.12
N GLY A 173 -1.24 1.92 -2.95
CA GLY A 173 -0.37 2.16 -1.80
C GLY A 173 0.34 0.90 -1.31
N MET A 174 -0.34 -0.26 -1.35
CA MET A 174 0.23 -1.54 -0.93
C MET A 174 1.21 -2.14 -1.95
N CYS A 175 1.15 -1.75 -3.23
CA CYS A 175 2.11 -2.20 -4.24
C CYS A 175 3.43 -1.43 -4.23
N LYS A 176 3.45 -0.24 -3.60
CA LYS A 176 4.63 0.63 -3.57
C LYS A 176 5.81 -0.04 -2.88
N MET A 177 7.01 0.28 -3.35
CA MET A 177 8.26 -0.04 -2.65
C MET A 177 8.58 1.00 -1.56
N THR A 178 9.48 0.65 -0.63
CA THR A 178 9.92 1.56 0.44
C THR A 178 10.55 2.83 -0.14
N CYS A 179 9.99 3.99 0.21
CA CYS A 179 10.64 5.28 0.00
C CYS A 179 11.39 5.69 1.28
N VAL A 180 12.72 5.76 1.22
CA VAL A 180 13.54 6.14 2.39
C VAL A 180 13.38 7.63 2.68
N ASN A 181 13.61 8.49 1.69
CA ASN A 181 13.50 9.94 1.82
C ASN A 181 12.16 10.46 1.26
N GLU A 182 11.09 10.25 2.02
CA GLU A 182 9.74 10.64 1.62
C GLU A 182 9.59 12.16 1.41
N ALA A 183 10.27 12.97 2.22
CA ALA A 183 10.14 14.43 2.20
C ALA A 183 10.60 15.06 0.87
N GLU A 184 11.52 14.40 0.15
CA GLU A 184 12.06 14.89 -1.12
C GLU A 184 11.62 14.04 -2.32
N GLU A 185 11.33 12.76 -2.11
CA GLU A 185 11.10 11.80 -3.20
C GLU A 185 9.65 11.34 -3.34
N SER A 186 8.71 11.80 -2.50
CA SER A 186 7.31 11.34 -2.50
C SER A 186 6.67 11.37 -3.89
N SER A 187 6.78 12.48 -4.63
CA SER A 187 6.25 12.57 -6.00
C SER A 187 6.85 11.55 -6.97
N VAL A 188 8.14 11.25 -6.87
CA VAL A 188 8.78 10.28 -7.76
C VAL A 188 8.49 8.85 -7.33
N LYS A 189 8.53 8.58 -6.03
CA LYS A 189 8.47 7.22 -5.48
C LYS A 189 7.05 6.75 -5.21
N TYR A 190 6.13 7.63 -4.82
CA TYR A 190 4.74 7.28 -4.51
C TYR A 190 3.75 7.66 -5.60
N LYS A 191 3.89 8.84 -6.21
CA LYS A 191 2.95 9.33 -7.25
C LYS A 191 3.22 8.76 -8.64
N ARG A 192 4.37 8.11 -8.88
CA ARG A 192 4.67 7.35 -10.11
C ARG A 192 4.66 5.86 -9.82
N LEU A 193 4.10 5.07 -10.71
CA LEU A 193 4.09 3.61 -10.63
C LEU A 193 5.21 3.05 -11.50
N GLN A 194 6.11 2.26 -10.92
CA GLN A 194 7.12 1.51 -11.66
C GLN A 194 6.51 0.24 -12.27
N PHE A 195 7.13 -0.30 -13.31
CA PHE A 195 6.61 -1.50 -13.96
C PHE A 195 6.48 -2.70 -13.00
N VAL A 196 7.47 -2.91 -12.14
CA VAL A 196 7.41 -3.98 -11.12
C VAL A 196 6.29 -3.76 -10.10
N GLU A 197 5.98 -2.50 -9.80
CA GLU A 197 4.86 -2.14 -8.92
C GLU A 197 3.52 -2.31 -9.63
N LEU A 198 3.45 -2.17 -10.96
CA LEU A 198 2.25 -2.53 -11.73
C LEU A 198 1.98 -4.04 -11.64
N LEU A 199 3.01 -4.89 -11.76
CA LEU A 199 2.84 -6.34 -11.59
C LEU A 199 2.32 -6.66 -10.18
N GLU A 200 2.90 -6.04 -9.16
CA GLU A 200 2.42 -6.19 -7.79
C GLU A 200 0.98 -5.66 -7.61
N MET A 201 0.65 -4.52 -8.21
CA MET A 201 -0.70 -3.94 -8.18
C MET A 201 -1.72 -4.88 -8.81
N ILE A 202 -1.41 -5.54 -9.93
CA ILE A 202 -2.27 -6.58 -10.53
C ILE A 202 -2.53 -7.71 -9.53
N GLY A 203 -1.49 -8.18 -8.83
CA GLY A 203 -1.65 -9.18 -7.77
C GLY A 203 -2.53 -8.71 -6.61
N ARG A 204 -2.38 -7.45 -6.16
CA ARG A 204 -3.24 -6.86 -5.12
C ARG A 204 -4.69 -6.72 -5.58
N VAL A 205 -4.90 -6.30 -6.82
CA VAL A 205 -6.24 -6.21 -7.42
C VAL A 205 -6.89 -7.58 -7.50
N ALA A 206 -6.14 -8.61 -7.87
CA ALA A 206 -6.61 -9.99 -7.87
C ALA A 206 -7.01 -10.46 -6.45
N GLU A 207 -6.23 -10.14 -5.42
CA GLU A 207 -6.60 -10.46 -4.04
C GLU A 207 -7.90 -9.75 -3.62
N VAL A 208 -8.01 -8.44 -3.90
CA VAL A 208 -9.14 -7.61 -3.47
C VAL A 208 -10.43 -7.97 -4.22
N LYS A 209 -10.36 -8.19 -5.54
CA LYS A 209 -11.55 -8.46 -6.37
C LYS A 209 -12.27 -9.74 -5.98
N PHE A 210 -11.52 -10.73 -5.50
CA PHE A 210 -12.06 -12.03 -5.11
C PHE A 210 -12.37 -12.14 -3.61
N ARG A 211 -12.01 -11.14 -2.79
CA ARG A 211 -12.28 -11.12 -1.35
C ARG A 211 -13.78 -11.13 -1.07
N GLY A 212 -14.22 -11.99 -0.16
CA GLY A 212 -15.61 -12.19 0.22
C GLY A 212 -16.46 -12.94 -0.82
N THR A 213 -15.85 -13.42 -1.91
CA THR A 213 -16.53 -14.23 -2.93
C THR A 213 -16.35 -15.71 -2.66
N GLU A 214 -17.19 -16.57 -3.25
CA GLU A 214 -17.05 -18.03 -3.13
C GLU A 214 -15.71 -18.54 -3.67
N MET A 215 -15.11 -17.80 -4.61
CA MET A 215 -13.84 -18.13 -5.26
C MET A 215 -12.62 -17.71 -4.43
N GLU A 216 -12.79 -16.99 -3.32
CA GLU A 216 -11.69 -16.49 -2.48
C GLU A 216 -10.75 -17.62 -2.04
N HIS A 217 -11.30 -18.75 -1.61
CA HIS A 217 -10.55 -19.89 -1.10
C HIS A 217 -10.40 -21.03 -2.12
N GLN A 218 -11.05 -20.92 -3.28
CA GLN A 218 -11.01 -21.95 -4.32
C GLN A 218 -9.86 -21.73 -5.31
N LEU A 219 -9.47 -20.48 -5.51
CA LEU A 219 -8.44 -20.10 -6.47
C LEU A 219 -7.15 -19.63 -5.79
N GLY A 220 -6.02 -20.13 -6.29
CA GLY A 220 -4.71 -19.57 -5.97
C GLY A 220 -4.54 -18.16 -6.57
N LEU A 221 -3.57 -17.39 -6.06
CA LEU A 221 -3.34 -16.02 -6.56
C LEU A 221 -3.03 -15.99 -8.05
N ALA A 222 -2.26 -16.95 -8.57
CA ALA A 222 -1.94 -17.05 -10.00
C ALA A 222 -3.22 -17.13 -10.86
N GLN A 223 -4.17 -18.01 -10.51
CA GLN A 223 -5.45 -18.14 -11.22
C GLN A 223 -6.29 -16.86 -11.12
N LYS A 224 -6.32 -16.21 -9.95
CA LYS A 224 -7.00 -14.92 -9.80
C LYS A 224 -6.38 -13.87 -10.72
N ILE A 225 -5.05 -13.82 -10.82
CA ILE A 225 -4.34 -12.92 -11.74
C ILE A 225 -4.72 -13.20 -13.19
N GLU A 226 -4.87 -14.46 -13.61
CA GLU A 226 -5.33 -14.79 -14.96
C GLU A 226 -6.66 -14.12 -15.30
N PHE A 227 -7.65 -14.17 -14.39
CA PHE A 227 -8.93 -13.46 -14.57
C PHE A 227 -8.73 -11.94 -14.68
N ILE A 228 -7.86 -11.37 -13.83
CA ILE A 228 -7.57 -9.93 -13.90
C ILE A 228 -6.90 -9.56 -15.23
N LEU A 229 -6.00 -10.41 -15.75
CA LEU A 229 -5.34 -10.17 -17.03
C LEU A 229 -6.32 -10.22 -18.21
N ASP A 230 -7.30 -11.12 -18.18
CA ASP A 230 -8.33 -11.19 -19.22
C ASP A 230 -9.13 -9.87 -19.29
N ASP A 231 -9.57 -9.34 -18.14
CA ASP A 231 -10.26 -8.05 -18.06
C ASP A 231 -9.35 -6.86 -18.40
N LEU A 232 -8.08 -6.93 -17.99
CA LEU A 232 -7.08 -5.88 -18.25
C LEU A 232 -6.73 -5.79 -19.74
N PHE A 233 -6.71 -6.92 -20.45
CA PHE A 233 -6.29 -7.01 -21.84
C PHE A 233 -7.42 -6.69 -22.83
N ALA A 234 -8.67 -6.93 -22.45
CA ALA A 234 -9.83 -6.75 -23.32
C ALA A 234 -9.91 -5.35 -23.99
N PRO A 235 -9.73 -4.22 -23.27
CA PRO A 235 -9.79 -2.88 -23.89
C PRO A 235 -8.65 -2.59 -24.89
N TYR A 236 -7.58 -3.38 -24.85
CA TYR A 236 -6.38 -3.21 -25.68
C TYR A 236 -6.30 -4.22 -26.82
N GLU A 237 -7.37 -5.02 -27.02
CA GLU A 237 -7.43 -6.11 -28.01
C GLU A 237 -6.28 -7.12 -27.85
N LEU A 238 -5.80 -7.29 -26.62
CA LEU A 238 -4.78 -8.28 -26.27
C LEU A 238 -5.44 -9.56 -25.78
N LYS A 239 -4.75 -10.69 -25.97
CA LYS A 239 -5.16 -11.98 -25.43
C LYS A 239 -4.13 -12.49 -24.45
N ARG A 240 -4.59 -13.05 -23.35
CA ARG A 240 -3.73 -13.73 -22.39
C ARG A 240 -3.09 -14.94 -23.07
N ARG A 241 -1.80 -15.11 -22.81
CA ARG A 241 -1.02 -16.28 -23.22
C ARG A 241 -1.03 -17.28 -22.08
N ASP A 242 -1.27 -18.54 -22.42
CA ASP A 242 -1.21 -19.63 -21.46
C ASP A 242 0.24 -19.89 -21.03
N VAL A 243 0.40 -20.31 -19.77
CA VAL A 243 1.69 -20.72 -19.23
C VAL A 243 2.15 -21.99 -19.94
N LYS A 244 3.33 -21.95 -20.56
CA LYS A 244 3.97 -23.12 -21.12
C LYS A 244 4.70 -23.85 -20.01
N ILE A 245 4.11 -24.91 -19.48
CA ILE A 245 4.81 -25.82 -18.57
C ILE A 245 5.83 -26.58 -19.41
N VAL A 246 7.08 -26.11 -19.41
CA VAL A 246 8.20 -26.93 -19.85
C VAL A 246 8.46 -27.90 -18.71
N VAL A 247 7.97 -29.13 -18.85
CA VAL A 247 8.39 -30.21 -17.97
C VAL A 247 9.87 -30.41 -18.29
N ASP A 248 10.76 -29.89 -17.45
CA ASP A 248 12.16 -30.29 -17.48
C ASP A 248 12.17 -31.78 -17.12
N GLU A 249 12.23 -32.62 -18.16
CA GLU A 249 12.50 -34.04 -18.03
C GLU A 249 13.86 -34.16 -17.35
N GLN A 250 13.83 -34.55 -16.07
CA GLN A 250 14.91 -35.18 -15.31
C GLN A 250 16.31 -34.66 -15.64
N SER A 251 16.83 -33.77 -14.79
CA SER A 251 18.26 -33.79 -14.49
C SER A 251 18.55 -35.15 -13.83
N GLU A 252 18.78 -36.19 -14.64
CA GLU A 252 19.53 -37.35 -14.21
C GLU A 252 20.86 -36.80 -13.68
N SER A 253 21.06 -36.90 -12.36
CA SER A 253 22.38 -36.73 -11.81
C SER A 253 23.19 -37.92 -12.32
N ASP A 254 24.08 -37.66 -13.28
CA ASP A 254 25.12 -38.61 -13.66
C ASP A 254 25.94 -38.95 -12.40
N ASP A 255 25.59 -40.06 -11.76
CA ASP A 255 26.39 -40.71 -10.72
C ASP A 255 27.59 -41.40 -11.39
N GLU A 256 28.56 -40.63 -11.90
CA GLU A 256 29.86 -41.10 -12.42
C GLU A 256 30.87 -39.92 -12.30
N TYR A 257 31.93 -39.87 -11.49
CA TYR A 257 32.89 -40.83 -10.91
C TYR A 257 33.51 -40.28 -9.61
#